data_AF-A0A5N0TH03-F1
#
_entry.id   AF-A0A5N0TH03-F1
#
_cell.length_a   1.000
_cell.length_b   1.000
_cell.length_c   1.000
_cell.angle_alpha   90.00
_cell.angle_beta   90.00
_cell.angle_gamma   90.00
#
_symmetry.space_group_name_H-M   'P 1'
#
loop_
_entity.id
_entity.type
_entity.pdbx_description
1 polymer ?
#
loop_
_entity_poly.entity_id
_entity_poly.type
_entity_poly.pdbx_seq_one_letter_code
_entity_poly.pdbx_strand_id
1 'polypeptide(L)'
;MSPTPLARSTDLDTSHAAVPGRRKREVQKNAILWLLSTIGPMTDHQLAHEYKAQMIAKGWPATQLDSVRKRRAELKSEGRVVATGRRTGWGSGPSSMVWAVAE
;
A
#
# COMPACT_ATOMS: atom_id res chain seq x y z
N MET A 1 8.55 -18.12 56.79
CA MET A 1 8.74 -18.83 55.50
C MET A 1 8.16 -17.94 54.42
N SER A 2 9.03 -17.22 53.70
CA SER A 2 8.62 -16.24 52.67
C SER A 2 8.73 -16.89 51.29
N PRO A 3 7.68 -16.88 50.45
CA PRO A 3 7.80 -17.39 49.07
C PRO A 3 8.50 -16.35 48.18
N THR A 4 9.61 -16.77 47.58
CA THR A 4 10.37 -16.05 46.56
C THR A 4 9.49 -15.80 45.32
N PRO A 5 9.36 -14.56 44.81
CA PRO A 5 8.66 -14.33 43.55
C PRO A 5 9.56 -14.79 42.39
N LEU A 6 9.21 -15.93 41.78
CA LEU A 6 9.82 -16.39 40.53
C LEU A 6 9.32 -15.48 39.39
N ALA A 7 10.18 -14.57 38.93
CA ALA A 7 9.97 -13.82 37.71
C ALA A 7 9.81 -14.82 36.55
N ARG A 8 8.59 -14.91 35.98
CA ARG A 8 8.42 -15.52 34.67
C ARG A 8 8.65 -14.43 33.63
N SER A 9 9.91 -14.29 33.20
CA SER A 9 10.25 -13.76 31.88
C SER A 9 9.57 -14.63 30.84
N THR A 10 8.33 -14.29 30.52
CA THR A 10 7.65 -14.81 29.33
C THR A 10 7.56 -13.63 28.40
N ASP A 11 8.71 -13.23 27.86
CA ASP A 11 8.71 -12.61 26.55
C ASP A 11 8.04 -13.63 25.61
N LEU A 12 6.75 -13.41 25.35
CA LEU A 12 6.09 -14.04 24.21
C LEU A 12 6.76 -13.41 22.99
N ASP A 13 7.84 -14.06 22.57
CA ASP A 13 8.51 -13.84 21.31
C ASP A 13 7.50 -14.08 20.20
N THR A 14 6.72 -13.03 19.88
CA THR A 14 5.73 -13.05 18.80
C THR A 14 6.43 -12.63 17.51
N SER A 15 7.61 -13.19 17.24
CA SER A 15 8.42 -12.87 16.06
C SER A 15 8.23 -13.83 14.87
N HIS A 16 7.44 -14.91 14.97
CA HIS A 16 7.51 -16.00 13.97
C HIS A 16 6.24 -16.32 13.16
N ALA A 17 5.30 -15.38 13.01
CA ALA A 17 4.17 -15.54 12.07
C ALA A 17 3.91 -14.27 11.26
N ALA A 18 4.92 -13.76 10.54
CA ALA A 18 4.71 -12.75 9.51
C ALA A 18 3.93 -13.39 8.34
N VAL A 19 2.60 -13.36 8.46
CA VAL A 19 1.60 -13.83 7.50
C VAL A 19 2.00 -13.47 6.07
N PRO A 20 2.00 -14.40 5.09
CA PRO A 20 2.35 -14.15 3.68
C PRO A 20 1.67 -12.91 3.08
N GLY A 21 0.48 -12.56 3.58
CA GLY A 21 -0.26 -11.36 3.21
C GLY A 21 0.41 -10.02 3.55
N ARG A 22 1.26 -9.95 4.59
CA ARG A 22 1.96 -8.70 4.97
C ARG A 22 3.04 -8.35 3.95
N ARG A 23 3.85 -9.32 3.54
CA ARG A 23 4.89 -9.09 2.52
C ARG A 23 4.28 -8.71 1.17
N LYS A 24 3.23 -9.42 0.72
CA LYS A 24 2.51 -9.08 -0.52
C LYS A 24 1.94 -7.66 -0.48
N ARG A 25 1.38 -7.25 0.66
CA ARG A 25 0.84 -5.90 0.88
C ARG A 25 1.91 -4.83 0.73
N GLU A 26 3.07 -5.01 1.38
CA GLU A 26 4.15 -4.02 1.30
C GLU A 26 4.72 -3.91 -0.12
N VAL A 27 4.84 -5.02 -0.86
CA VAL A 27 5.25 -4.96 -2.27
C VAL A 27 4.25 -4.17 -3.12
N GLN A 28 2.94 -4.37 -2.90
CA GLN A 28 1.90 -3.59 -3.59
C GLN A 28 1.99 -2.09 -3.26
N LYS A 29 2.21 -1.74 -1.99
CA LYS A 29 2.37 -0.35 -1.56
C LYS A 29 3.60 0.30 -2.19
N ASN A 30 4.74 -0.38 -2.19
CA ASN A 30 5.97 0.11 -2.80
C ASN A 30 5.83 0.28 -4.32
N ALA A 31 5.13 -0.62 -4.99
CA ALA A 31 4.82 -0.49 -6.41
C ALA A 31 3.95 0.75 -6.69
N ILE A 32 2.91 1.00 -5.88
CA ILE A 32 2.07 2.21 -6.02
C ILE A 32 2.89 3.49 -5.84
N LEU A 33 3.76 3.54 -4.83
CA LEU A 33 4.63 4.69 -4.62
C LEU A 33 5.59 4.90 -5.78
N TRP A 34 6.19 3.81 -6.28
CA TRP A 34 7.07 3.86 -7.44
C TRP A 34 6.35 4.45 -8.66
N LEU A 35 5.11 4.00 -8.94
CA LEU A 35 4.30 4.54 -10.04
C LEU A 35 4.04 6.05 -9.86
N LEU A 36 3.63 6.47 -8.66
CA LEU A 36 3.36 7.88 -8.37
C LEU A 36 4.62 8.75 -8.44
N SER A 37 5.79 8.22 -8.06
CA SER A 37 7.07 8.95 -8.14
C SER A 37 7.67 8.97 -9.54
N THR A 38 7.49 7.91 -10.32
CA THR A 38 8.20 7.72 -11.59
C THR A 38 7.37 8.15 -12.79
N ILE A 39 6.06 7.88 -12.79
CA ILE A 39 5.15 8.28 -13.87
C ILE A 39 4.49 9.63 -13.53
N GLY A 40 4.15 9.81 -12.25
CA GLY A 40 3.59 11.05 -11.72
C GLY A 40 2.19 10.88 -11.12
N PRO A 41 1.52 12.01 -10.80
CA PRO A 41 0.22 11.99 -10.13
C PRO A 41 -0.89 11.33 -10.95
N MET A 42 -1.67 10.45 -10.31
CA MET A 42 -2.64 9.59 -10.99
C MET A 42 -3.92 9.37 -10.18
N THR A 43 -5.02 9.10 -10.88
CA THR A 43 -6.25 8.56 -10.28
C THR A 43 -6.10 7.08 -9.92
N ASP A 44 -7.01 6.53 -9.13
CA ASP A 44 -6.99 5.09 -8.80
C ASP A 44 -7.15 4.18 -10.03
N HIS A 45 -7.90 4.62 -11.04
CA HIS A 45 -8.07 3.87 -12.29
C HIS A 45 -6.77 3.84 -13.10
N GLN A 46 -6.11 4.99 -13.22
CA GLN A 46 -4.79 5.11 -13.83
C GLN A 46 -3.77 4.25 -13.09
N LEU A 47 -3.73 4.34 -11.76
CA LEU A 47 -2.83 3.52 -10.94
C LEU A 47 -3.05 2.03 -11.17
N ALA A 48 -4.29 1.55 -11.20
CA ALA A 48 -4.56 0.14 -11.45
C ALA A 48 -4.18 -0.29 -12.87
N HIS A 49 -4.38 0.60 -13.86
CA HIS A 49 -3.97 0.36 -15.24
C HIS A 49 -2.44 0.21 -15.35
N GLU A 50 -1.69 1.20 -14.86
CA GLU A 50 -0.23 1.18 -14.90
C GLU A 50 0.37 0.04 -14.07
N TYR A 51 -0.22 -0.24 -12.91
CA TYR A 51 0.17 -1.38 -12.10
C TYR A 51 0.10 -2.66 -12.91
N LYS A 52 -1.03 -2.90 -13.59
CA LYS A 52 -1.23 -4.11 -14.40
C LYS A 52 -0.26 -4.14 -15.59
N ALA A 53 -0.03 -3.00 -16.24
CA ALA A 53 0.90 -2.90 -17.38
C ALA A 53 2.34 -3.26 -16.98
N GLN A 54 2.78 -2.85 -15.79
CA GLN A 54 4.15 -3.11 -15.33
C GLN A 54 4.31 -4.37 -14.49
N MET A 55 3.20 -5.01 -14.09
CA MET A 55 3.19 -6.12 -13.14
C MET A 55 4.14 -7.26 -13.54
N ILE A 56 4.08 -7.70 -14.79
CA ILE A 56 4.90 -8.82 -15.29
C ILE A 56 6.38 -8.42 -15.32
N ALA A 57 6.68 -7.26 -15.90
CA ALA A 57 8.06 -6.78 -16.05
C ALA A 57 8.74 -6.49 -14.69
N LYS A 58 7.98 -6.08 -13.68
CA LYS A 58 8.49 -5.73 -12.35
C LYS A 58 8.35 -6.87 -11.32
N GLY A 59 7.77 -8.01 -11.70
CA GLY A 59 7.50 -9.12 -10.79
C GLY A 59 6.53 -8.77 -9.66
N TRP A 60 5.62 -7.82 -9.89
CA TRP A 60 4.68 -7.38 -8.87
C TRP A 60 3.53 -8.38 -8.66
N PRO A 61 2.98 -8.50 -7.44
CA PRO A 61 1.89 -9.42 -7.18
C PRO A 61 0.61 -9.00 -7.92
N ALA A 62 -0.11 -9.98 -8.48
CA ALA A 62 -1.43 -9.75 -9.05
C ALA A 62 -2.38 -9.04 -8.07
N THR A 63 -3.06 -8.02 -8.59
CA THR A 63 -3.92 -7.12 -7.84
C THR A 63 -5.14 -6.72 -8.66
N GLN A 64 -6.21 -6.33 -7.97
CA GLN A 64 -7.43 -5.75 -8.54
C GLN A 64 -7.52 -4.26 -8.19
N LEU A 65 -8.37 -3.52 -8.89
CA LEU A 65 -8.57 -2.08 -8.64
C LEU A 65 -8.87 -1.77 -7.17
N ASP A 66 -9.75 -2.52 -6.52
CA ASP A 66 -10.09 -2.29 -5.11
C ASP A 66 -8.92 -2.54 -4.17
N SER A 67 -8.03 -3.47 -4.53
CA SER A 67 -6.79 -3.68 -3.77
C SER A 67 -5.85 -2.49 -3.94
N VAL A 68 -5.68 -1.96 -5.16
CA VAL A 68 -4.89 -0.73 -5.41
C VAL A 68 -5.44 0.44 -4.60
N ARG A 69 -6.77 0.67 -4.64
CA ARG A 69 -7.45 1.70 -3.85
C ARG A 69 -7.20 1.55 -2.36
N LYS A 70 -7.33 0.33 -1.83
CA LYS A 70 -7.07 0.04 -0.41
C LYS A 70 -5.63 0.34 -0.01
N ARG A 71 -4.64 -0.09 -0.80
CA ARG A 71 -3.22 0.19 -0.52
C ARG A 71 -2.87 1.65 -0.66
N ARG A 72 -3.45 2.36 -1.64
CA ARG A 72 -3.31 3.81 -1.78
C ARG A 72 -3.92 4.53 -0.58
N ALA A 73 -5.07 4.09 -0.07
CA ALA A 73 -5.68 4.67 1.13
C ALA A 73 -4.82 4.43 2.38
N GLU A 74 -4.23 3.24 2.53
CA GLU A 74 -3.25 2.94 3.58
C GLU A 74 -2.03 3.89 3.48
N LEU A 75 -1.46 4.06 2.29
CA LEU A 75 -0.36 4.99 2.05
C LEU A 75 -0.72 6.45 2.37
N LYS A 76 -1.96 6.85 2.11
CA LYS A 76 -2.47 8.17 2.53
C LYS A 76 -2.52 8.30 4.05
N SER A 77 -3.05 7.30 4.75
CA SER A 77 -3.07 7.32 6.22
C SER A 77 -1.67 7.31 6.84
N GLU A 78 -0.69 6.74 6.13
CA GLU A 78 0.72 6.75 6.51
C GLU A 78 1.44 8.06 6.14
N GLY A 79 0.75 9.03 5.51
CA GLY A 79 1.35 10.29 5.09
C GLY A 79 2.32 10.17 3.91
N ARG A 80 2.34 9.05 3.19
CA ARG A 80 3.24 8.80 2.04
C ARG A 80 2.64 9.20 0.70
N VAL A 81 1.32 9.35 0.65
CA VAL A 81 0.56 9.76 -0.54
C VAL A 81 -0.45 10.83 -0.14
N VAL A 82 -0.61 11.86 -0.98
CA VAL A 82 -1.53 12.97 -0.73
C VAL A 82 -2.56 13.10 -1.84
N ALA A 83 -3.74 13.61 -1.49
CA ALA A 83 -4.72 14.06 -2.48
C ALA A 83 -4.27 15.41 -3.03
N THR A 84 -4.17 15.53 -4.35
CA THR A 84 -3.73 16.78 -5.00
C THR A 84 -4.81 17.86 -5.06
N GLY A 85 -6.05 17.55 -4.64
CA GLY A 85 -7.22 18.42 -4.84
C GLY A 85 -7.77 18.42 -6.27
N ARG A 86 -7.02 17.91 -7.25
CA ARG A 86 -7.46 17.78 -8.64
C ARG A 86 -8.31 16.52 -8.82
N ARG A 87 -9.34 16.61 -9.66
CA ARG A 87 -10.14 15.47 -10.10
C ARG A 87 -10.10 15.39 -11.62
N THR A 88 -9.89 14.19 -12.15
CA THR A 88 -9.89 13.96 -13.61
C THR A 88 -10.73 12.75 -13.95
N GLY A 89 -11.36 12.79 -15.13
CA GLY A 89 -12.02 11.62 -15.71
C GLY A 89 -10.99 10.64 -16.26
N TRP A 90 -11.37 9.36 -16.32
CA TRP A 90 -10.62 8.32 -17.01
C TRP A 90 -11.59 7.54 -17.92
N GLY A 91 -11.38 7.63 -19.24
CA GLY A 91 -12.36 7.14 -20.22
C GLY A 91 -13.70 7.88 -20.12
N SER A 92 -14.81 7.15 -20.28
CA SER A 92 -16.18 7.64 -20.08
C SER A 92 -16.66 7.61 -18.62
N GLY A 93 -15.79 7.22 -17.68
CA GLY A 93 -16.14 7.08 -16.28
C GLY A 93 -16.18 8.41 -15.50
N PRO A 94 -16.74 8.39 -14.26
CA PRO A 94 -16.81 9.58 -13.41
C PRO A 94 -15.42 10.08 -12.99
N SER A 95 -15.32 11.39 -12.73
CA SER A 95 -14.07 12.00 -12.29
C SER A 95 -13.63 11.49 -10.91
N SER A 96 -12.35 11.13 -10.81
CA SER A 96 -11.73 10.57 -9.62
C SER A 96 -10.62 11.48 -9.10
N MET A 97 -10.35 11.42 -7.79
CA MET A 97 -9.27 12.18 -7.16
C MET A 97 -7.91 11.77 -7.70
N VAL A 98 -7.05 12.74 -8.00
CA VAL A 98 -5.66 12.52 -8.39
C VAL A 98 -4.77 12.49 -7.15
N TRP A 99 -3.91 11.48 -7.07
CA TRP A 99 -3.00 11.20 -5.96
C TRP A 99 -1.55 11.46 -6.37
N ALA A 100 -0.72 11.92 -5.43
CA ALA A 100 0.71 12.11 -5.61
C ALA A 100 1.48 11.56 -4.40
N VAL A 101 2.78 11.34 -4.53
CA VAL A 101 3.66 11.08 -3.37
C VAL A 101 3.68 12.33 -2.48
N ALA A 102 3.74 12.15 -1.16
CA ALA A 102 3.94 13.26 -0.23
C ALA A 102 5.38 13.80 -0.35
N GLU A 103 5.54 15.12 -0.36
CA GLU A 103 6.85 15.80 -0.32
C GLU A 103 7.48 15.73 1.07
#